data_AF-A0A1J3CFP6-F1
#
_entry.id   AF-A0A1J3CFP6-F1
#
_cell.length_a   1.000
_cell.length_b   1.000
_cell.length_c   1.000
_cell.angle_alpha   90.00
_cell.angle_beta   90.00
_cell.angle_gamma   90.00
#
_symmetry.space_group_name_H-M   'P 1'
#
loop_
_entity.id
_entity.type
_entity.pdbx_description
1 polymer ?
#
loop_
_entity_poly.entity_id
_entity_poly.type
_entity_poly.pdbx_seq_one_letter_code
_entity_poly.pdbx_strand_id
1 'polypeptide(L)'
;IAIWCLTKNVNCCNHWVTVYMDTPKASVALLKRLVEEWKDHSRTLSSSPSDTRILNLTMTSFVPKNERGITAGGASASLYKEANKYSKEISRRLSRGNGFLKGCVAITAVILVAVLLQWFYLQTWWAHRSMRVVSK
;
A
#
# COMPACT_ATOMS: atom_id res chain seq x y z
N ILE A 1 2.24 -19.12 1.39
CA ILE A 1 3.70 -19.41 1.48
C ILE A 1 4.52 -18.49 0.58
N ALA A 2 4.19 -18.36 -0.71
CA ALA A 2 5.00 -17.57 -1.64
C ALA A 2 5.07 -16.06 -1.31
N ILE A 3 3.98 -15.45 -0.84
CA ILE A 3 3.94 -14.02 -0.46
C ILE A 3 4.91 -13.72 0.69
N TRP A 4 4.90 -14.56 1.72
CA TRP A 4 5.77 -14.41 2.88
C TRP A 4 7.26 -14.54 2.53
N CYS A 5 7.61 -15.49 1.65
CA CYS A 5 8.99 -15.63 1.18
C CYS A 5 9.46 -14.41 0.39
N LEU A 6 8.60 -13.86 -0.47
CA LEU A 6 8.92 -12.68 -1.27
C LEU A 6 9.06 -11.41 -0.43
N THR A 7 8.31 -11.28 0.66
CA THR A 7 8.33 -10.08 1.51
C THR A 7 9.45 -10.10 2.53
N LYS A 8 9.77 -11.26 3.10
CA LYS A 8 10.79 -11.39 4.16
C LYS A 8 12.20 -11.58 3.64
N ASN A 9 12.37 -11.96 2.38
CA ASN A 9 13.69 -12.25 1.84
C ASN A 9 13.95 -11.48 0.54
N VAL A 10 14.79 -10.44 0.64
CA VAL A 10 15.25 -9.64 -0.52
C VAL A 10 15.92 -10.52 -1.58
N ASN A 11 16.60 -11.60 -1.17
CA ASN A 11 17.23 -12.52 -2.11
C ASN A 11 16.19 -13.28 -2.94
N CYS A 12 15.01 -13.57 -2.40
CA CYS A 12 13.92 -14.20 -3.16
C CYS A 12 13.36 -13.25 -4.23
N CYS A 13 13.19 -11.97 -3.92
CA CYS A 13 12.79 -10.98 -4.92
C CYS A 13 13.86 -10.79 -6.00
N ASN A 14 15.14 -10.68 -5.61
CA ASN A 14 16.24 -10.53 -6.55
C ASN A 14 16.36 -11.76 -7.47
N HIS A 15 16.27 -12.96 -6.89
CA HIS A 15 16.28 -14.19 -7.65
C HIS A 15 15.11 -14.27 -8.63
N TRP A 16 13.89 -13.91 -8.18
CA TRP A 16 12.72 -13.87 -9.05
C TRP A 16 12.90 -12.89 -10.21
N VAL A 17 13.48 -11.71 -9.97
CA VAL A 17 13.80 -10.72 -11.03
C VAL A 17 14.79 -11.27 -12.05
N THR A 18 15.76 -12.07 -11.62
CA THR A 18 16.74 -12.71 -12.51
C THR A 18 16.08 -13.78 -13.39
N VAL A 19 15.35 -14.72 -12.80
CA VAL A 19 14.77 -15.87 -13.52
C VAL A 19 13.43 -15.57 -14.23
N TYR A 20 12.95 -14.33 -14.13
CA TYR A 20 11.64 -13.89 -14.60
C TYR A 20 11.40 -14.19 -16.08
N MET A 21 12.37 -13.83 -16.92
CA MET A 21 12.27 -13.95 -18.38
C MET A 21 12.43 -15.40 -18.85
N ASP A 22 13.09 -16.24 -18.05
CA ASP A 22 13.30 -17.67 -18.34
C ASP A 22 12.05 -18.50 -18.03
N THR A 23 11.20 -18.01 -17.12
CA THR A 23 10.02 -18.73 -16.62
C THR A 23 8.74 -17.87 -16.61
N PRO A 24 8.33 -17.27 -17.75
CA PRO A 24 7.21 -16.32 -17.79
C PRO A 24 5.89 -16.97 -17.36
N LYS A 25 5.66 -18.24 -17.70
CA LYS A 25 4.45 -18.99 -17.32
C LYS A 25 4.35 -19.19 -15.80
N ALA A 26 5.46 -19.54 -15.15
CA ALA A 26 5.51 -19.68 -13.69
C ALA A 26 5.32 -18.33 -13.00
N SER A 27 5.94 -17.28 -13.54
CA SER A 27 5.82 -15.91 -13.03
C SER A 27 4.39 -15.37 -13.14
N VAL A 28 3.68 -15.63 -14.25
CA VAL A 28 2.26 -15.28 -14.40
C VAL A 28 1.40 -16.00 -13.37
N ALA A 29 1.59 -17.31 -13.20
CA ALA A 29 0.84 -18.10 -12.21
C ALA A 29 1.06 -17.58 -10.79
N LEU A 30 2.31 -17.21 -10.46
CA LEU A 30 2.64 -16.63 -9.17
C LEU A 30 1.98 -15.25 -8.99
N LEU A 31 2.13 -14.34 -9.95
CA LEU A 31 1.51 -13.02 -9.93
C LEU A 31 -0.02 -13.09 -9.80
N LYS A 32 -0.65 -14.04 -10.49
CA LYS A 32 -2.09 -14.30 -10.38
C LYS A 32 -2.48 -14.71 -8.96
N ARG A 33 -1.77 -15.67 -8.36
CA ARG A 33 -1.97 -16.08 -6.97
C ARG A 33 -1.79 -14.92 -5.99
N LEU A 34 -0.81 -14.05 -6.22
CA LEU A 34 -0.61 -12.84 -5.40
C LEU A 34 -1.84 -11.92 -5.41
N VAL A 35 -2.49 -11.78 -6.57
CA VAL A 35 -3.69 -10.95 -6.72
C VAL A 35 -4.93 -11.60 -6.10
N GLU A 36 -5.07 -12.93 -6.25
CA GLU A 36 -6.17 -13.72 -5.70
C GLU A 36 -6.12 -13.78 -4.17
N GLU A 37 -4.98 -14.15 -3.60
CA GLU A 37 -4.76 -14.26 -2.14
C GLU A 37 -4.50 -12.90 -1.48
N TRP A 38 -4.61 -11.79 -2.23
CA TRP A 38 -4.24 -10.47 -1.74
C TRP A 38 -4.94 -10.09 -0.43
N LYS A 39 -6.22 -10.41 -0.28
CA LYS A 39 -6.99 -10.07 0.94
C LYS A 39 -6.38 -10.73 2.18
N ASP A 40 -5.96 -11.98 2.07
CA ASP A 40 -5.45 -12.78 3.18
C ASP A 40 -4.07 -12.28 3.64
N HIS A 41 -3.22 -11.85 2.71
CA HIS A 41 -1.84 -11.46 3.03
C HIS A 41 -1.61 -9.95 3.08
N SER A 42 -2.54 -9.13 2.58
CA SER A 42 -2.41 -7.67 2.54
C SER A 42 -2.21 -7.05 3.91
N ARG A 43 -2.88 -7.57 4.94
CA ARG A 43 -2.74 -7.07 6.32
C ARG A 43 -1.32 -7.27 6.85
N THR A 44 -0.73 -8.43 6.57
CA THR A 44 0.66 -8.75 6.92
C THR A 44 1.63 -7.89 6.14
N LEU A 45 1.40 -7.69 4.84
CA LEU A 45 2.19 -6.80 3.98
C LEU A 45 2.17 -5.35 4.48
N SER A 46 1.00 -4.83 4.84
CA SER A 46 0.83 -3.48 5.36
C SER A 46 1.47 -3.27 6.74
N SER A 47 1.71 -4.34 7.51
CA SER A 47 2.36 -4.24 8.81
C SER A 47 3.86 -3.93 8.74
N SER A 48 4.50 -4.17 7.58
CA SER A 48 5.91 -3.84 7.34
C SER A 48 6.06 -2.90 6.15
N PRO A 49 6.36 -1.61 6.38
CA PRO A 49 6.61 -0.65 5.30
C PRO A 49 7.78 -1.06 4.39
N SER A 50 8.79 -1.73 4.94
CA SER A 50 9.95 -2.22 4.18
C SER A 50 9.55 -3.32 3.19
N ASP A 51 8.79 -4.31 3.66
CA ASP A 51 8.31 -5.45 2.86
C ASP A 51 7.43 -4.95 1.71
N THR A 52 6.54 -4.00 2.02
CA THR A 52 5.68 -3.31 1.04
C THR A 52 6.51 -2.59 -0.02
N ARG A 53 7.59 -1.89 0.39
CA ARG A 53 8.49 -1.18 -0.53
C ARG A 53 9.27 -2.13 -1.44
N ILE A 54 9.82 -3.21 -0.88
CA ILE A 54 10.56 -4.22 -1.65
C ILE A 54 9.65 -4.84 -2.71
N LEU A 55 8.44 -5.28 -2.32
CA LEU A 55 7.50 -5.88 -3.26
C LEU A 55 7.08 -4.89 -4.36
N ASN A 56 6.86 -3.62 -4.02
CA ASN A 56 6.51 -2.59 -5.01
C ASN A 56 7.64 -2.36 -6.03
N LEU A 57 8.89 -2.29 -5.55
CA LEU A 57 10.07 -2.20 -6.42
C LEU A 57 10.16 -3.40 -7.36
N THR A 58 9.93 -4.61 -6.86
CA THR A 58 9.90 -5.83 -7.66
C THR A 58 8.83 -5.76 -8.75
N MET A 59 7.58 -5.43 -8.41
CA MET A 59 6.49 -5.31 -9.40
C MET A 59 6.79 -4.26 -10.47
N THR A 60 7.36 -3.12 -10.05
CA THR A 60 7.73 -2.04 -10.96
C THR A 60 8.85 -2.47 -11.92
N SER A 61 9.81 -3.27 -11.46
CA SER A 61 10.89 -3.80 -12.31
C SER A 61 10.39 -4.76 -13.40
N PHE A 62 9.23 -5.41 -13.20
CA PHE A 62 8.65 -6.30 -14.19
C PHE A 62 7.97 -5.57 -15.34
N VAL A 63 7.48 -4.34 -15.14
CA VAL A 63 6.79 -3.56 -16.17
C VAL A 63 7.63 -3.40 -17.45
N PRO A 64 8.88 -2.89 -17.40
CA PRO A 64 9.68 -2.74 -18.62
C PRO A 64 10.09 -4.10 -19.23
N LYS A 65 10.26 -5.15 -18.41
CA LYS A 65 10.53 -6.51 -18.89
C LYS A 65 9.34 -7.08 -19.68
N ASN A 66 8.13 -6.86 -19.18
CA ASN A 66 6.89 -7.25 -19.83
C ASN A 66 6.65 -6.46 -21.11
N GLU A 67 6.89 -5.15 -21.10
CA GLU A 67 6.74 -4.32 -22.28
C GLU A 67 7.67 -4.78 -23.40
N ARG A 68 8.93 -5.08 -23.11
CA ARG A 68 9.86 -5.69 -24.07
C ARG A 68 9.35 -7.02 -24.62
N GLY A 69 8.82 -7.89 -23.75
CA GLY A 69 8.27 -9.18 -24.15
C GLY A 69 6.99 -9.07 -25.00
N ILE A 70 6.21 -8.00 -24.83
CA ILE A 70 5.05 -7.69 -25.66
C ILE A 70 5.49 -7.14 -27.03
N THR A 71 6.43 -6.18 -27.04
CA THR A 71 6.90 -5.54 -28.27
C THR A 71 7.73 -6.46 -29.16
N ALA A 72 8.47 -7.40 -28.57
CA ALA A 72 9.23 -8.39 -29.32
C ALA A 72 8.32 -9.28 -30.19
N GLY A 73 7.04 -9.42 -29.82
CA GLY A 73 6.12 -10.32 -30.50
C GLY A 73 6.48 -11.80 -30.29
N GLY A 74 5.53 -12.70 -30.51
CA GLY A 74 5.75 -14.14 -30.40
C GLY A 74 4.74 -14.86 -29.50
N ALA A 75 4.90 -16.17 -29.37
CA ALA A 75 3.95 -17.04 -28.67
C ALA A 75 3.76 -16.69 -27.17
N SER A 76 4.75 -16.03 -26.55
CA SER A 76 4.72 -15.61 -25.15
C SER A 76 4.19 -14.19 -24.91
N ALA A 77 3.85 -13.42 -25.96
CA ALA A 77 3.40 -12.04 -25.81
C ALA A 77 2.12 -11.92 -24.95
N SER A 78 1.23 -12.93 -25.03
CA SER A 78 0.03 -13.03 -24.18
C SER A 78 0.37 -13.17 -22.70
N LEU A 79 1.39 -13.97 -22.36
CA LEU A 79 1.87 -14.16 -20.99
C LEU A 79 2.41 -12.86 -20.42
N TYR A 80 3.22 -12.13 -21.18
CA TYR A 80 3.76 -10.83 -20.74
C TYR A 80 2.67 -9.77 -20.57
N LYS A 81 1.62 -9.78 -21.41
CA LYS A 81 0.45 -8.91 -21.24
C LYS A 81 -0.31 -9.22 -19.94
N GLU A 82 -0.49 -10.50 -19.63
CA GLU A 82 -1.14 -10.92 -18.38
C GLU A 82 -0.29 -10.59 -17.15
N ALA A 83 1.01 -10.86 -17.22
CA ALA A 83 1.96 -10.52 -16.17
C ALA A 83 1.98 -9.01 -15.89
N ASN A 84 1.99 -8.18 -16.94
CA ASN A 84 1.96 -6.73 -16.81
C ASN A 84 0.70 -6.23 -16.09
N LYS A 85 -0.46 -6.85 -16.40
CA LYS A 85 -1.74 -6.55 -15.74
C LYS A 85 -1.65 -6.84 -14.24
N TYR A 86 -1.17 -8.02 -13.85
CA TYR A 86 -1.07 -8.37 -12.43
C TYR A 86 -0.03 -7.53 -11.69
N SER A 87 1.15 -7.28 -12.27
CA SER A 87 2.18 -6.42 -11.66
C SER A 87 1.67 -5.01 -11.38
N LYS A 88 0.96 -4.40 -12.34
CA LYS A 88 0.34 -3.08 -12.17
C LYS A 88 -0.74 -3.08 -11.10
N GLU A 89 -1.59 -4.11 -11.06
CA GLU A 89 -2.64 -4.24 -10.05
C GLU A 89 -2.05 -4.39 -8.63
N ILE A 90 -1.00 -5.19 -8.46
CA ILE A 90 -0.31 -5.34 -7.17
C ILE A 90 0.31 -4.01 -6.73
N SER A 91 1.05 -3.33 -7.61
CA SER A 91 1.65 -2.01 -7.31
C SER A 91 0.58 -0.98 -6.91
N ARG A 92 -0.56 -0.96 -7.62
CA ARG A 92 -1.71 -0.09 -7.29
C ARG A 92 -2.30 -0.41 -5.92
N ARG A 93 -2.41 -1.69 -5.55
CA ARG A 93 -2.92 -2.08 -4.23
C ARG A 93 -1.94 -1.71 -3.11
N LEU A 94 -0.64 -1.85 -3.35
CA LEU A 94 0.42 -1.44 -2.42
C LEU A 94 0.42 0.07 -2.19
N SER A 95 0.24 0.88 -3.24
CA SER A 95 0.20 2.34 -3.11
C SER A 95 -1.07 2.85 -2.40
N ARG A 96 -2.22 2.19 -2.62
CA ARG A 96 -3.50 2.60 -2.03
C ARG A 96 -3.62 2.31 -0.53
N GLY A 97 -2.94 1.28 -0.03
CA GLY A 97 -2.94 0.91 1.40
C GLY A 97 -2.42 2.00 2.35
N ASN A 98 -1.68 2.98 1.83
CA ASN A 98 -1.10 4.06 2.64
C ASN A 98 -1.98 5.32 2.76
N GLY A 99 -3.09 5.39 2.01
CA GLY A 99 -3.97 6.58 1.98
C GLY A 99 -4.94 6.69 3.15
N PHE A 100 -5.42 5.56 3.68
CA PHE A 100 -6.42 5.54 4.76
C PHE A 100 -5.87 6.12 6.08
N LEU A 101 -4.62 5.81 6.42
CA LEU A 101 -3.96 6.31 7.63
C LEU A 101 -3.80 7.83 7.62
N LYS A 102 -3.49 8.45 6.47
CA LYS A 102 -3.43 9.91 6.33
C LYS A 102 -4.78 10.58 6.59
N GLY A 103 -5.88 9.96 6.13
CA GLY A 103 -7.24 10.45 6.36
C GLY A 103 -7.62 10.38 7.85
N CYS A 104 -7.33 9.27 8.53
CA CYS A 104 -7.60 9.14 9.96
C CYS A 104 -6.84 10.16 10.81
N VAL A 105 -5.55 10.38 10.52
CA VAL A 105 -4.74 11.38 11.25
C VAL A 105 -5.30 12.80 11.10
N ALA A 106 -5.74 13.17 9.89
CA ALA A 106 -6.37 14.48 9.66
C ALA A 106 -7.68 14.63 10.44
N ILE A 107 -8.53 13.59 10.45
CA ILE A 107 -9.80 13.60 11.18
C ILE A 107 -9.56 13.69 12.70
N THR A 108 -8.62 12.92 13.25
CA THR A 108 -8.28 12.97 14.68
C THR A 108 -7.75 14.35 15.08
N ALA A 109 -6.91 14.99 14.26
CA ALA A 109 -6.40 16.33 14.52
C ALA A 109 -7.52 17.38 14.57
N VAL A 110 -8.48 17.32 13.64
CA VAL A 110 -9.63 18.23 13.60
C VAL A 110 -10.50 18.08 14.86
N ILE A 111 -10.78 16.84 15.27
CA ILE A 111 -11.56 16.56 16.49
C ILE A 111 -10.83 17.12 17.72
N LEU A 112 -9.50 16.91 17.82
CA LEU A 112 -8.71 17.40 18.96
C LEU A 112 -8.77 18.93 19.07
N VAL A 113 -8.63 19.65 17.96
CA VAL A 113 -8.72 21.12 17.91
C VAL A 113 -10.11 21.60 18.32
N ALA A 114 -11.17 20.97 17.83
CA ALA A 114 -12.55 21.32 18.20
C ALA A 114 -12.79 21.14 19.71
N VAL A 115 -12.30 20.05 20.30
CA VAL A 115 -12.40 19.78 21.74
C VAL A 115 -11.65 20.85 22.55
N LEU A 116 -10.44 21.22 22.14
CA LEU A 116 -9.65 22.27 22.80
C LEU A 116 -10.33 23.64 22.73
N LEU A 117 -10.89 24.01 21.58
CA LEU A 117 -11.65 25.26 21.42
C LEU A 117 -12.89 25.27 22.30
N GLN A 118 -13.62 24.15 22.37
CA GLN A 118 -14.80 24.05 23.22
C GLN A 118 -14.44 24.13 24.71
N TRP A 119 -13.35 23.47 25.14
CA TRP A 119 -12.82 23.61 26.49
C TRP A 119 -12.47 25.06 26.83
N PHE A 120 -11.74 25.74 25.94
CA PHE A 120 -11.35 27.14 26.12
C PHE A 120 -12.58 28.07 26.17
N TYR A 121 -13.58 27.82 25.33
CA TYR A 121 -14.84 28.56 25.34
C TYR A 121 -15.61 28.38 26.66
N LEU A 122 -15.71 27.14 27.18
CA LEU A 122 -16.33 26.90 28.48
C LEU A 122 -15.59 27.59 29.62
N GLN A 123 -14.26 27.62 29.59
CA GLN A 123 -13.44 28.24 30.64
C GLN A 123 -13.57 29.77 30.66
N THR A 124 -13.58 30.41 29.48
CA THR A 124 -13.82 31.87 29.36
C THR A 124 -15.25 32.25 29.73
N TRP A 125 -16.24 31.44 29.32
CA TRP A 125 -17.64 31.66 29.70
C TRP A 125 -17.86 31.52 31.21
N TRP A 126 -17.23 30.54 31.86
CA TRP A 126 -17.26 30.38 33.31
C TRP A 126 -16.63 31.57 34.04
N ALA A 127 -15.47 32.04 33.58
CA ALA A 127 -14.80 33.22 34.15
C ALA A 127 -15.68 34.48 34.05
N HIS A 128 -16.30 34.72 32.90
CA HIS A 128 -17.19 35.85 32.69
C HIS A 128 -18.50 35.75 33.50
N ARG A 129 -19.04 34.53 33.70
CA ARG A 129 -20.23 34.32 34.52
C ARG A 129 -19.94 34.51 36.01
N SER A 130 -18.79 34.04 36.49
CA SER A 130 -18.37 34.20 37.89
C SER A 130 -18.22 35.67 38.28
N MET A 131 -17.64 36.51 37.41
CA MET A 131 -17.50 37.95 37.68
C MET A 131 -18.85 38.69 37.75
N ARG A 132 -19.86 38.27 36.98
CA ARG A 132 -21.20 38.88 37.04
C ARG A 132 -21.99 38.53 38.31
N VAL A 133 -21.66 37.43 38.98
CA VAL A 133 -22.36 37.01 40.20
C VAL A 133 -21.78 37.70 41.45
N VAL A 134 -20.50 38.06 41.44
CA VAL A 134 -19.82 38.75 42.55
C VAL A 134 -20.13 40.26 42.61
N SER A 135 -20.63 40.86 41.54
CA SER A 135 -20.93 42.30 41.46
C SER A 135 -22.37 42.67 41.87
N LYS A 136 -23.14 41.75 42.46
CA LYS A 136 -24.48 41.99 43.01
C LYS A 136 -24.48 41.76 44.51
#